data_AF-A0A2S0N5V7-F1
#
_entry.id   AF-A0A2S0N5V7-F1
#
_cell.length_a   1.000
_cell.length_b   1.000
_cell.length_c   1.000
_cell.angle_alpha   90.00
_cell.angle_beta   90.00
_cell.angle_gamma   90.00
#
_symmetry.space_group_name_H-M   'P 1'
#
loop_
_entity.id
_entity.type
_entity.pdbx_description
1 polymer ?
#
loop_
_entity_poly.entity_id
_entity_poly.type
_entity_poly.pdbx_seq_one_letter_code
_entity_poly.pdbx_strand_id
1 'polypeptide(L)' 'MAEIDGQYFEVPTYVHRSVCGWQVRVARSESLHFADNQYGGPLQSLQAATQLAAQQCRSRENAYG' A
#
# COMPACT_ATOMS: atom_id res chain seq x y z
N MET A 1 1.57 -7.95 -8.62
CA MET A 1 0.29 -8.58 -8.23
C MET A 1 0.51 -9.38 -6.96
N ALA A 2 -0.52 -9.61 -6.17
CA ALA A 2 -0.48 -10.48 -5.01
C ALA A 2 -1.72 -11.35 -4.90
N GLU A 3 -1.54 -12.57 -4.44
CA GLU A 3 -2.62 -13.50 -4.17
C GLU A 3 -3.17 -13.30 -2.75
N ILE A 4 -4.48 -13.15 -2.63
CA ILE A 4 -5.22 -13.07 -1.37
C ILE A 4 -6.46 -13.95 -1.51
N ASP A 5 -6.62 -14.93 -0.63
CA ASP A 5 -7.76 -15.87 -0.62
C ASP A 5 -8.05 -16.51 -2.01
N GLY A 6 -6.99 -16.85 -2.75
CA GLY A 6 -7.07 -17.46 -4.09
C GLY A 6 -7.39 -16.49 -5.24
N GLN A 7 -7.46 -15.18 -4.97
CA GLN A 7 -7.67 -14.14 -5.96
C GLN A 7 -6.42 -13.26 -6.13
N TYR A 8 -6.14 -12.84 -7.36
CA TYR A 8 -5.00 -11.98 -7.66
C TYR A 8 -5.40 -10.52 -7.72
N PHE A 9 -4.72 -9.69 -6.94
CA PHE A 9 -4.92 -8.25 -6.88
C PHE A 9 -3.72 -7.50 -7.46
N GLU A 10 -3.98 -6.39 -8.12
CA GLU A 10 -2.92 -5.46 -8.52
C GLU A 10 -2.31 -4.82 -7.28
N VAL A 11 -0.99 -4.69 -7.27
CA VAL A 11 -0.23 -4.07 -6.18
C VAL A 11 0.59 -2.95 -6.79
N PRO A 12 0.38 -1.68 -6.39
CA PRO A 12 1.15 -0.56 -6.90
C PRO A 12 2.65 -0.72 -6.61
N THR A 13 3.50 -0.12 -7.43
CA THR A 13 4.97 -0.23 -7.36
C THR A 13 5.56 0.09 -5.98
N TYR A 14 4.93 1.01 -5.24
CA TYR A 14 5.41 1.46 -3.92
C TYR A 14 4.78 0.70 -2.75
N VAL A 15 3.93 -0.29 -3.01
CA VAL A 15 3.26 -1.11 -2.00
C VAL A 15 3.91 -2.49 -2.01
N HIS A 16 4.38 -2.92 -0.85
CA HIS A 16 5.11 -4.17 -0.68
C HIS A 16 4.38 -5.09 0.29
N ARG A 17 4.23 -6.36 -0.07
CA ARG A 17 3.72 -7.38 0.84
C ARG A 17 4.73 -7.62 1.95
N SER A 18 4.23 -7.75 3.18
CA SER A 18 4.99 -8.21 4.34
C SER A 18 4.33 -9.45 4.94
N VAL A 19 4.93 -10.03 5.98
CA VAL A 19 4.43 -11.25 6.63
C VAL A 19 3.02 -11.08 7.19
N CYS A 20 2.68 -9.92 7.75
CA CYS A 20 1.41 -9.68 8.45
C CYS A 20 0.65 -8.45 7.94
N GLY A 21 0.97 -7.96 6.74
CA GLY A 21 0.45 -6.68 6.28
C GLY A 21 1.05 -6.19 4.96
N TRP A 22 0.93 -4.89 4.75
CA TRP A 22 1.51 -4.17 3.62
C TRP A 22 2.36 -3.02 4.07
N GLN A 23 3.39 -2.69 3.30
CA GLN A 23 4.25 -1.55 3.58
C GLN A 23 4.26 -0.62 2.37
N VAL A 24 4.00 0.66 2.63
CA VAL A 24 4.08 1.71 1.62
C VAL A 24 5.44 2.38 1.73
N ARG A 25 6.16 2.45 0.61
CA ARG A 25 7.49 3.07 0.50
C ARG A 25 7.53 4.01 -0.69
N VAL A 26 7.10 5.25 -0.48
CA VAL A 26 7.26 6.32 -1.46
C VAL A 26 8.49 7.15 -1.10
N ALA A 27 9.35 7.45 -2.08
CA ALA A 27 10.58 8.20 -1.85
C ALA A 27 10.27 9.59 -1.25
N ARG A 28 11.04 9.98 -0.21
CA ARG A 28 10.86 11.23 0.55
C ARG A 28 9.51 11.34 1.27
N SER A 29 8.83 10.22 1.50
CA SER A 29 7.68 10.11 2.40
C SER A 29 7.99 9.11 3.51
N GLU A 30 7.25 9.21 4.61
CA GLU A 30 7.33 8.22 5.68
C GLU A 30 6.89 6.85 5.17
N SER A 31 7.66 5.82 5.56
CA SER A 31 7.28 4.44 5.31
C SER A 31 6.23 4.02 6.31
N LEU A 32 5.04 3.66 5.82
CA LEU A 32 3.92 3.28 6.68
C LEU A 32 3.56 1.81 6.48
N HIS A 33 3.23 1.15 7.58
CA HIS A 33 2.86 -0.27 7.62
C HIS A 33 1.39 -0.42 7.97
N PHE A 34 0.69 -1.26 7.21
CA PHE A 34 -0.72 -1.56 7.30
C PHE A 34 -0.88 -3.03 7.68
N ALA A 35 -1.08 -3.29 8.97
CA ALA A 35 -1.19 -4.66 9.48
C ALA A 35 -2.57 -5.26 9.18
N ASP A 36 -2.60 -6.51 8.71
CA ASP A 36 -3.83 -7.21 8.34
C ASP A 36 -4.82 -7.27 9.52
N ASN A 37 -4.32 -7.49 10.74
CA ASN A 37 -5.13 -7.56 11.95
C ASN A 37 -5.77 -6.21 12.37
N GLN A 38 -5.20 -5.08 11.96
CA GLN A 38 -5.72 -3.75 12.26
C GLN A 38 -6.77 -3.30 11.26
N TYR A 39 -6.65 -3.74 10.00
CA TYR A 39 -7.51 -3.30 8.90
C TYR A 39 -8.63 -4.31 8.58
N GLY A 40 -8.70 -5.44 9.28
CA GLY A 40 -9.77 -6.43 9.10
C GLY A 40 -9.47 -7.49 8.04
N GLY A 41 -8.21 -7.63 7.64
CA GLY A 41 -7.74 -8.68 6.75
C GLY A 41 -6.73 -8.22 5.71
N PRO A 42 -6.14 -9.17 4.96
CA PRO A 42 -5.15 -8.91 3.92
C PRO A 42 -5.62 -8.02 2.77
N LEU A 43 -6.92 -8.08 2.44
CA LEU A 43 -7.51 -7.31 1.35
C LEU A 43 -7.72 -5.84 1.77
N GLN A 44 -8.26 -5.62 2.96
CA GLN A 44 -8.53 -4.30 3.49
C GLN A 44 -7.22 -3.54 3.77
N SER A 45 -6.21 -4.23 4.29
CA SER A 45 -4.88 -3.66 4.47
C SER A 45 -4.22 -3.30 3.12
N LEU A 46 -4.40 -4.11 2.07
CA LEU A 46 -3.92 -3.80 0.71
C LEU A 46 -4.59 -2.54 0.17
N GLN A 47 -5.91 -2.45 0.32
CA GLN A 47 -6.69 -1.30 -0.14
C GLN A 47 -6.23 -0.01 0.54
N ALA A 48 -6.04 -0.04 1.87
CA ALA A 48 -5.57 1.10 2.64
C ALA A 48 -4.14 1.53 2.21
N ALA A 49 -3.23 0.57 2.06
CA ALA A 49 -1.87 0.82 1.60
C ALA A 49 -1.85 1.43 0.17
N THR A 50 -2.70 0.93 -0.72
CA THR A 50 -2.84 1.41 -2.10
C THR A 50 -3.35 2.85 -2.15
N GLN A 51 -4.35 3.18 -1.33
CA GLN A 51 -4.88 4.54 -1.24
C GLN A 51 -3.81 5.53 -0.75
N LEU A 52 -3.05 5.16 0.29
CA LEU A 52 -1.97 6.01 0.79
C LEU A 52 -0.88 6.21 -0.27
N ALA A 53 -0.45 5.14 -0.93
CA ALA A 53 0.56 5.23 -1.99
C ALA A 53 0.11 6.20 -3.10
N ALA A 54 -1.16 6.12 -3.52
CA ALA A 54 -1.71 7.04 -4.52
C ALA A 54 -1.74 8.49 -4.02
N GLN A 55 -2.08 8.73 -2.75
CA GLN A 55 -2.07 10.06 -2.16
C GLN A 55 -0.65 10.64 -2.11
N GLN A 56 0.33 9.87 -1.63
CA GLN A 56 1.73 10.28 -1.57
C GLN A 56 2.31 10.57 -2.97
N CYS A 57 1.96 9.75 -3.97
CA CYS A 57 2.36 9.99 -5.36
C CYS A 57 1.77 11.28 -5.93
N ARG A 58 0.48 11.56 -5.71
CA ARG A 58 -0.16 12.81 -6.18
C ARG A 58 0.40 14.05 -5.48
N SER A 59 0.62 13.98 -4.17
CA SER A 59 1.24 15.07 -3.43
C SER A 59 2.65 15.38 -3.96
N ARG A 60 3.39 14.35 -4.41
CA ARG A 60 4.68 14.54 -5.07
C ARG A 60 4.54 15.23 -6.42
N GLU A 61 3.62 14.77 -7.27
CA GLU A 61 3.39 15.39 -8.58
C GLU A 61 3.08 16.88 -8.46
N ASN A 62 2.21 17.26 -7.52
CA ASN A 62 1.87 18.66 -7.26
C ASN A 62 3.01 19.48 -6.62
N ALA A 63 3.94 18.85 -5.89
CA ALA A 63 5.04 19.55 -5.23
C ALA A 63 6.21 19.89 -6.17
N TYR A 64 6.26 19.29 -7.36
CA TYR A 64 7.32 19.50 -8.36
C TYR A 64 6.77 19.87 -9.75
N GLY A 65 5.46 20.10 -9.87
CA GLY A 65 4.77 20.50 -11.11
C GLY A 65 4.67 22.01 -11.28
#